data_AF-A0A9P4QIY5-F1
#
_entry.id   AF-A0A9P4QIY5-F1
#
_cell.length_a   1.000
_cell.length_b   1.000
_cell.length_c   1.000
_cell.angle_alpha   90.00
_cell.angle_beta   90.00
_cell.angle_gamma   90.00
#
_symmetry.space_group_name_H-M   'P 1'
#
loop_
_entity.id
_entity.type
_entity.pdbx_description
1 polymer ?
#
loop_
_entity_poly.entity_id
_entity_poly.type
_entity_poly.pdbx_seq_one_letter_code
_entity_poly.pdbx_strand_id
1 'polypeptide(L)'
;MDGPTTPLTPPAPKRQKLVKDAAVFIKGEPTMAVNFPPFECNEASIHLSKDQKQELERKHREYEIFPSGKRDTGLIANYVRHIPYSSEKKKFFAQTGREAFDVFQYTFTVPGDPERRTHTVMWDYNVGLVRITPFFKACRYSKTTPAKALQTNPGLKNLSYSITGGALAAQGYWMPYQCARAICLTFCHPIRWALTPVFGPTFIKECLPQVHADFAKFKIDLTTTHMAALEAEGWR
;
A
#
# COMPACT_ATOMS: atom_id res chain seq x y z
N MET A 1 13.05 36.41 -59.92
CA MET A 1 13.21 35.00 -59.53
C MET A 1 12.60 34.87 -58.16
N ASP A 2 11.29 34.62 -58.11
CA ASP A 2 10.55 34.48 -56.85
C ASP A 2 10.41 32.99 -56.55
N GLY A 3 11.08 32.55 -55.48
CA GLY A 3 10.99 31.17 -54.99
C GLY A 3 9.68 30.95 -54.21
N PRO A 4 9.08 29.75 -54.25
CA PRO A 4 7.79 29.51 -53.61
C PRO A 4 7.95 29.35 -52.09
N THR A 5 7.14 30.09 -51.33
CA THR A 5 7.11 30.06 -49.87
C THR A 5 6.25 28.89 -49.37
N THR A 6 6.82 27.97 -48.60
CA THR A 6 6.11 26.84 -48.00
C THR A 6 5.31 27.27 -46.76
N PRO A 7 4.05 26.84 -46.57
CA PRO A 7 3.26 27.21 -45.40
C PRO A 7 3.75 26.49 -44.13
N LEU A 8 3.98 27.23 -43.04
CA LEU A 8 4.29 26.69 -41.72
C LEU A 8 3.04 26.08 -41.08
N THR A 9 3.08 24.78 -40.81
CA THR A 9 2.04 24.06 -40.07
C THR A 9 2.11 24.42 -38.58
N PRO A 10 1.00 24.75 -37.90
CA PRO A 10 1.02 25.06 -36.47
C PRO A 10 1.38 23.83 -35.62
N PRO A 11 2.14 24.00 -34.52
CA PRO A 11 2.56 22.88 -33.69
C PRO A 11 1.36 22.23 -33.00
N ALA A 12 1.25 20.91 -33.15
CA ALA A 12 0.24 20.10 -32.48
C ALA A 12 0.33 20.26 -30.94
N PRO A 13 -0.80 20.30 -30.23
CA PRO A 13 -0.81 20.45 -28.78
C PRO A 13 -0.05 19.29 -28.13
N LYS A 14 0.92 19.63 -27.28
CA LYS A 14 1.72 18.66 -26.51
C LYS A 14 0.79 17.87 -25.60
N ARG A 15 0.51 16.62 -25.97
CA ARG A 15 -0.15 15.63 -25.13
C ARG A 15 0.64 15.51 -23.83
N GLN A 16 0.08 16.00 -22.72
CA GLN A 16 0.71 15.87 -21.40
C GLN A 16 0.95 14.38 -21.14
N LYS A 17 2.22 14.00 -20.99
CA LYS A 17 2.60 12.64 -20.60
C LYS A 17 2.01 12.40 -19.21
N LEU A 18 0.95 11.61 -19.13
CA LEU A 18 0.50 10.98 -17.90
C LEU A 18 1.73 10.38 -17.21
N VAL A 19 2.00 10.83 -15.98
CA VAL A 19 3.08 10.26 -15.17
C VAL A 19 2.70 8.80 -14.95
N LYS A 20 3.44 7.88 -15.59
CA LYS A 20 3.14 6.44 -15.66
C LYS A 20 3.07 5.73 -14.29
N ASP A 21 3.40 6.44 -13.20
CA ASP A 21 3.45 5.96 -11.82
C ASP A 21 2.28 6.43 -10.93
N ALA A 22 1.38 7.30 -11.44
CA ALA A 22 0.29 7.81 -10.63
C ALA A 22 -0.71 6.69 -10.27
N ALA A 23 -1.22 6.71 -9.03
CA ALA A 23 -2.34 5.86 -8.64
C ALA A 23 -3.56 6.20 -9.51
N VAL A 24 -4.20 5.17 -10.06
CA VAL A 24 -5.36 5.31 -10.95
C VAL A 24 -6.60 4.82 -10.21
N PHE A 25 -7.54 5.72 -9.97
CA PHE A 25 -8.78 5.43 -9.25
C PHE A 25 -9.94 5.40 -10.23
N ILE A 26 -10.20 4.22 -10.78
CA ILE A 26 -11.37 3.93 -11.62
C ILE A 26 -12.34 3.12 -10.76
N LYS A 27 -13.63 3.50 -10.76
CA LYS A 27 -14.63 2.76 -10.01
C LYS A 27 -14.77 1.34 -10.58
N GLY A 28 -14.91 0.36 -9.70
CA GLY A 28 -15.12 -1.03 -10.07
C GLY A 28 -15.51 -1.86 -8.87
N GLU A 29 -15.97 -3.09 -9.15
CA GLU A 29 -16.41 -4.05 -8.14
C GLU A 29 -15.41 -5.20 -8.02
N PRO A 30 -15.20 -5.76 -6.81
CA PRO A 30 -14.37 -6.94 -6.62
C PRO A 30 -14.83 -8.12 -7.49
N THR A 31 -13.90 -8.77 -8.16
CA THR A 31 -14.15 -9.95 -9.01
C THR A 31 -14.01 -11.26 -8.25
N MET A 32 -13.43 -11.21 -7.04
CA MET A 32 -13.24 -12.36 -6.15
C MET A 32 -13.76 -12.03 -4.75
N ALA A 33 -13.83 -13.05 -3.88
CA ALA A 33 -14.20 -12.88 -2.48
C ALA A 33 -13.27 -11.87 -1.78
N VAL A 34 -13.87 -10.93 -1.05
CA VAL A 34 -13.17 -9.93 -0.25
C VAL A 34 -12.96 -10.50 1.16
N ASN A 35 -11.77 -11.03 1.41
CA ASN A 35 -11.35 -11.52 2.72
C ASN A 35 -10.64 -10.44 3.55
N PHE A 36 -10.11 -9.41 2.87
CA PHE A 36 -9.37 -8.30 3.49
C PHE A 36 -9.98 -6.96 3.06
N PRO A 37 -11.16 -6.59 3.62
CA PRO A 37 -11.81 -5.32 3.32
C PRO A 37 -10.99 -4.13 3.84
N PRO A 38 -11.15 -2.93 3.25
CA PRO A 38 -10.63 -1.70 3.85
C PRO A 38 -11.36 -1.39 5.15
N PHE A 39 -10.72 -0.60 6.02
CA PHE A 39 -11.37 0.07 7.14
C PHE A 39 -11.71 1.49 6.73
N GLU A 40 -12.96 1.72 6.35
CA GLU A 40 -13.36 3.02 5.82
C GLU A 40 -13.44 4.07 6.94
N CYS A 41 -13.03 5.31 6.62
CA CYS A 41 -12.91 6.38 7.62
C CYS A 41 -14.27 6.83 8.19
N ASN A 42 -15.37 6.50 7.52
CA ASN A 42 -16.73 6.82 7.91
C ASN A 42 -17.42 5.70 8.70
N GLU A 43 -16.76 4.55 8.89
CA GLU A 43 -17.32 3.41 9.62
C GLU A 43 -17.37 3.65 11.13
N ALA A 44 -18.39 3.06 11.77
CA ALA A 44 -18.49 3.07 13.21
C ALA A 44 -17.42 2.14 13.81
N SER A 45 -16.42 2.73 14.47
CA SER A 45 -15.46 1.96 15.28
C SER A 45 -15.91 1.87 16.75
N ILE A 46 -15.95 0.66 17.31
CA ILE A 46 -16.10 0.42 18.76
C ILE A 46 -14.78 0.66 19.53
N HIS A 47 -13.65 0.74 18.82
CA HIS A 47 -12.32 0.83 19.42
C HIS A 47 -11.82 2.27 19.62
N LEU A 48 -12.57 3.26 19.12
CA LEU A 48 -12.25 4.68 19.21
C LEU A 48 -13.34 5.44 19.97
N SER A 49 -12.92 6.25 20.94
CA SER A 49 -13.81 7.26 21.54
C SER A 49 -14.22 8.31 20.51
N LYS A 50 -15.22 9.13 20.84
CA LYS A 50 -15.66 10.24 19.97
C LYS A 50 -14.50 11.18 19.60
N ASP A 51 -13.69 11.56 20.58
CA ASP A 51 -12.55 12.46 20.36
C ASP A 51 -11.47 11.81 19.50
N GLN A 52 -11.22 10.50 19.68
CA GLN A 52 -10.28 9.75 18.85
C GLN A 52 -10.75 9.64 17.40
N LYS A 53 -12.06 9.52 17.15
CA LYS A 53 -12.61 9.55 15.79
C LYS A 53 -12.42 10.92 15.13
N GLN A 54 -12.66 12.00 15.87
CA GLN A 54 -12.43 13.36 15.38
C GLN A 54 -10.96 13.61 15.06
N GLU A 55 -10.05 13.13 15.92
CA GLU A 55 -8.61 13.23 15.69
C GLU A 55 -8.17 12.40 14.47
N LEU A 56 -8.67 11.17 14.33
CA LEU A 56 -8.43 10.33 13.16
C LEU A 56 -8.86 11.05 11.88
N GLU A 57 -10.05 11.62 11.86
CA GLU A 57 -10.57 12.36 10.72
C GLU A 57 -9.71 13.59 10.37
N ARG A 58 -9.26 14.32 11.40
CA ARG A 58 -8.36 15.46 11.24
C ARG A 58 -7.02 15.04 10.66
N LYS A 59 -6.44 13.94 11.18
CA LYS A 59 -5.19 13.38 10.67
C LYS A 59 -5.33 12.89 9.24
N HIS A 60 -6.40 12.20 8.87
CA HIS A 60 -6.63 11.80 7.49
C HIS A 60 -6.68 12.96 6.50
N ARG A 61 -7.23 14.12 6.92
CA ARG A 61 -7.16 15.36 6.12
C ARG A 61 -5.73 15.88 5.98
N GLU A 62 -4.96 15.90 7.07
CA GLU A 62 -3.55 16.32 7.02
C GLU A 62 -2.70 15.43 6.11
N TYR A 63 -2.95 14.11 6.13
CA TYR A 63 -2.27 13.12 5.31
C TYR A 63 -2.79 13.06 3.86
N GLU A 64 -3.78 13.88 3.50
CA GLU A 64 -4.37 13.90 2.15
C GLU A 64 -4.79 12.49 1.67
N ILE A 65 -5.41 11.71 2.56
CA ILE A 65 -5.86 10.34 2.25
C ILE A 65 -6.88 10.37 1.12
N PHE A 66 -6.66 9.57 0.07
CA PHE A 66 -7.58 9.46 -1.06
C PHE A 66 -7.63 8.03 -1.63
N PRO A 67 -8.80 7.40 -1.82
CA PRO A 67 -10.13 7.84 -1.42
C PRO A 67 -10.26 7.99 0.10
N SER A 68 -11.06 8.95 0.57
CA SER A 68 -11.17 9.26 2.00
C SER A 68 -12.46 8.72 2.65
N GLY A 69 -13.32 8.05 1.88
CA GLY A 69 -14.65 7.64 2.31
C GLY A 69 -15.65 8.80 2.44
N LYS A 70 -15.26 10.03 2.09
CA LYS A 70 -16.11 11.23 2.16
C LYS A 70 -16.78 11.54 0.83
N ARG A 71 -17.95 12.18 0.93
CA ARG A 71 -18.96 12.55 -0.10
C ARG A 71 -18.50 12.44 -1.56
N ASP A 72 -17.45 13.18 -1.94
CA ASP A 72 -16.97 13.33 -3.32
C ASP A 72 -15.78 12.42 -3.68
N THR A 73 -15.05 11.93 -2.68
CA THR A 73 -13.86 11.07 -2.88
C THR A 73 -14.18 9.58 -3.00
N GLY A 74 -15.34 9.13 -2.53
CA GLY A 74 -15.75 7.72 -2.53
C GLY A 74 -15.07 6.86 -1.46
N LEU A 75 -15.60 5.63 -1.26
CA LEU A 75 -15.02 4.60 -0.40
C LEU A 75 -13.83 3.94 -1.10
N ILE A 76 -12.83 3.48 -0.35
CA ILE A 76 -11.70 2.70 -0.90
C ILE A 76 -12.21 1.43 -1.60
N ALA A 77 -13.22 0.79 -1.02
CA ALA A 77 -13.85 -0.42 -1.58
C ALA A 77 -14.38 -0.23 -3.02
N ASN A 78 -14.70 1.02 -3.41
CA ASN A 78 -15.22 1.33 -4.75
C ASN A 78 -14.15 1.37 -5.84
N TYR A 79 -12.86 1.29 -5.50
CA TYR A 79 -11.74 1.47 -6.42
C TYR A 79 -10.81 0.26 -6.44
N VAL A 80 -11.34 -0.87 -6.90
CA VAL A 80 -10.55 -2.08 -7.15
C VAL A 80 -9.61 -1.91 -8.34
N ARG A 81 -8.49 -2.62 -8.32
CA ARG A 81 -7.56 -2.67 -9.45
C ARG A 81 -7.06 -4.08 -9.67
N HIS A 82 -7.22 -4.55 -10.90
CA HIS A 82 -6.57 -5.77 -11.39
C HIS A 82 -5.19 -5.42 -11.95
N ILE A 83 -4.14 -6.09 -11.47
CA ILE A 83 -2.76 -5.86 -11.91
C ILE A 83 -2.15 -7.19 -12.35
N PRO A 84 -1.99 -7.42 -13.67
CA PRO A 84 -1.33 -8.61 -14.16
C PRO A 84 0.09 -8.76 -13.62
N TYR A 85 0.41 -9.96 -13.13
CA TYR A 85 1.74 -10.31 -12.68
C TYR A 85 2.62 -10.63 -13.89
N SER A 86 3.43 -9.64 -14.26
CA SER A 86 4.42 -9.74 -15.32
C SER A 86 5.81 -9.66 -14.70
N SER A 87 6.22 -10.73 -14.00
CA SER A 87 7.61 -10.87 -13.56
C SER A 87 8.28 -12.02 -14.29
N GLU A 88 9.55 -11.83 -14.61
CA GLU A 88 10.44 -12.88 -15.11
C GLU A 88 10.58 -14.04 -14.11
N LYS A 89 10.26 -13.81 -12.83
CA LYS A 89 10.33 -14.81 -11.77
C LYS A 89 9.02 -15.60 -11.66
N LYS A 90 9.03 -16.82 -12.20
CA LYS A 90 7.93 -17.81 -12.08
C LYS A 90 7.58 -18.22 -10.64
N LYS A 91 8.38 -17.81 -9.65
CA LYS A 91 8.23 -18.19 -8.24
C LYS A 91 6.90 -17.75 -7.63
N PHE A 92 6.36 -16.57 -7.99
CA PHE A 92 5.09 -16.11 -7.46
C PHE A 92 3.94 -17.04 -7.86
N PHE A 93 3.71 -17.21 -9.16
CA PHE A 93 2.70 -18.14 -9.68
C PHE A 93 2.86 -19.55 -9.11
N ALA A 94 4.08 -20.09 -9.07
CA ALA A 94 4.32 -21.43 -8.51
C ALA A 94 3.96 -21.55 -7.01
N GLN A 95 4.06 -20.46 -6.24
CA GLN A 95 3.77 -20.46 -4.80
C GLN A 95 2.33 -20.07 -4.48
N THR A 96 1.71 -19.21 -5.29
CA THR A 96 0.38 -18.65 -5.01
C THR A 96 -0.71 -19.16 -5.94
N GLY A 97 -0.37 -19.78 -7.08
CA GLY A 97 -1.32 -20.12 -8.14
C GLY A 97 -1.84 -18.93 -8.95
N ARG A 98 -1.32 -17.71 -8.71
CA ARG A 98 -1.93 -16.47 -9.22
C ARG A 98 -1.11 -15.80 -10.31
N GLU A 99 -1.83 -15.30 -11.31
CA GLU A 99 -1.28 -14.57 -12.46
C GLU A 99 -1.48 -13.05 -12.36
N ALA A 100 -2.15 -12.58 -11.30
CA ALA A 100 -2.42 -11.16 -11.08
C ALA A 100 -2.60 -10.87 -9.58
N PHE A 101 -2.59 -9.58 -9.26
CA PHE A 101 -3.08 -9.05 -7.99
C PHE A 101 -4.43 -8.37 -8.20
N ASP A 102 -5.33 -8.56 -7.25
CA ASP A 102 -6.64 -7.95 -7.22
C ASP A 102 -6.72 -7.13 -5.94
N VAL A 103 -6.54 -5.82 -6.09
CA VAL A 103 -6.14 -4.96 -4.97
C VAL A 103 -7.15 -3.88 -4.68
N PHE A 104 -7.26 -3.54 -3.40
CA PHE A 104 -7.67 -2.20 -2.99
C PHE A 104 -6.44 -1.30 -2.95
N GLN A 105 -6.67 0.00 -3.12
CA GLN A 105 -5.60 0.99 -3.03
C GLN A 105 -6.12 2.33 -2.53
N TYR A 106 -5.24 3.08 -1.87
CA TYR A 106 -5.41 4.50 -1.57
C TYR A 106 -4.04 5.19 -1.57
N THR A 107 -4.04 6.51 -1.54
CA THR A 107 -2.83 7.34 -1.46
C THR A 107 -2.84 8.22 -0.23
N PHE A 108 -1.65 8.62 0.21
CA PHE A 108 -1.45 9.66 1.22
C PHE A 108 -0.16 10.44 0.96
N THR A 109 -0.03 11.61 1.56
CA THR A 109 1.22 12.39 1.67
C THR A 109 1.62 12.51 3.14
N VAL A 110 2.91 12.62 3.43
CA VAL A 110 3.38 12.83 4.81
C VAL A 110 3.35 14.33 5.11
N PRO A 111 2.61 14.80 6.13
CA PRO A 111 2.59 16.21 6.50
C PRO A 111 3.99 16.74 6.79
N GLY A 112 4.34 17.87 6.18
CA GLY A 112 5.66 18.48 6.35
C GLY A 112 6.80 17.81 5.57
N ASP A 113 6.53 16.79 4.73
CA ASP A 113 7.51 16.31 3.75
C ASP A 113 7.82 17.42 2.74
N PRO A 114 9.07 17.94 2.67
CA PRO A 114 9.44 18.98 1.71
C PRO A 114 9.24 18.57 0.26
N GLU A 115 9.32 17.28 -0.03
CA GLU A 115 9.15 16.72 -1.37
C GLU A 115 7.68 16.38 -1.70
N ARG A 116 6.78 16.50 -0.72
CA ARG A 116 5.35 16.16 -0.81
C ARG A 116 5.07 14.87 -1.59
N ARG A 117 5.87 13.83 -1.32
CA ARG A 117 5.75 12.57 -2.05
C ARG A 117 4.40 11.92 -1.78
N THR A 118 3.73 11.48 -2.84
CA THR A 118 2.53 10.65 -2.72
C THR A 118 2.93 9.19 -2.54
N HIS A 119 2.41 8.56 -1.50
CA HIS A 119 2.59 7.16 -1.18
C HIS A 119 1.31 6.40 -1.50
N THR A 120 1.39 5.38 -2.36
CA THR A 120 0.26 4.50 -2.67
C THR A 120 0.31 3.24 -1.81
N VAL A 121 -0.73 3.03 -1.02
CA VAL A 121 -0.96 1.79 -0.28
C VAL A 121 -1.80 0.86 -1.14
N MET A 122 -1.44 -0.42 -1.15
CA MET A 122 -2.19 -1.45 -1.85
C MET A 122 -2.04 -2.79 -1.15
N TRP A 123 -3.12 -3.55 -1.17
CA TRP A 123 -3.14 -4.93 -0.69
C TRP A 123 -4.12 -5.74 -1.52
N ASP A 124 -3.80 -7.01 -1.68
CA ASP A 124 -4.69 -7.95 -2.32
C ASP A 124 -5.88 -8.25 -1.41
N TYR A 125 -7.10 -8.00 -1.89
CA TYR A 125 -8.29 -8.11 -1.06
C TYR A 125 -8.75 -9.55 -0.84
N ASN A 126 -8.19 -10.52 -1.58
CA ASN A 126 -8.56 -11.92 -1.50
C ASN A 126 -7.57 -12.73 -0.65
N VAL A 127 -6.26 -12.59 -0.90
CA VAL A 127 -5.23 -13.36 -0.17
C VAL A 127 -4.45 -12.53 0.85
N GLY A 128 -4.69 -11.23 0.94
CA GLY A 128 -4.13 -10.39 1.99
C GLY A 128 -2.64 -10.07 1.82
N LEU A 129 -2.10 -10.16 0.60
CA LEU A 129 -0.73 -9.70 0.35
C LEU A 129 -0.68 -8.18 0.37
N VAL A 130 0.08 -7.59 1.29
CA VAL A 130 0.22 -6.14 1.47
C VAL A 130 1.56 -5.67 0.91
N ARG A 131 1.55 -4.60 0.10
CA ARG A 131 2.78 -3.98 -0.41
C ARG A 131 3.39 -3.04 0.64
N ILE A 132 4.50 -3.46 1.25
CA ILE A 132 5.10 -2.75 2.38
C ILE A 132 6.11 -1.66 2.01
N THR A 133 6.67 -1.69 0.78
CA THR A 133 7.72 -0.73 0.35
C THR A 133 7.34 0.75 0.56
N PRO A 134 6.10 1.21 0.25
CA PRO A 134 5.70 2.60 0.47
C PRO A 134 5.81 3.06 1.92
N PHE A 135 5.61 2.16 2.90
CA PHE A 135 5.66 2.48 4.33
C PHE A 135 7.09 2.79 4.77
N PHE A 136 8.05 1.97 4.37
CA PHE A 136 9.48 2.25 4.63
C PHE A 136 9.92 3.57 4.01
N LYS A 137 9.47 3.87 2.77
CA LYS A 137 9.77 5.15 2.11
C LYS A 137 9.17 6.33 2.85
N ALA A 138 7.90 6.24 3.29
CA ALA A 138 7.23 7.30 4.05
C ALA A 138 7.91 7.56 5.40
N CYS A 139 8.43 6.53 6.05
CA CYS A 139 9.24 6.64 7.27
C CYS A 139 10.73 6.93 7.02
N ARG A 140 11.13 7.31 5.80
CA ARG A 140 12.51 7.68 5.43
C ARG A 140 13.56 6.59 5.60
N TYR A 141 13.16 5.33 5.62
CA TYR A 141 14.11 4.22 5.60
C TYR A 141 14.72 4.02 4.21
N SER A 142 15.96 3.55 4.18
CA SER A 142 16.68 3.29 2.92
C SER A 142 16.06 2.13 2.14
N LYS A 143 16.32 2.09 0.82
CA LYS A 143 15.81 1.05 -0.10
C LYS A 143 16.16 -0.39 0.29
N THR A 144 17.20 -0.60 1.10
CA THR A 144 17.65 -1.93 1.55
C THR A 144 16.99 -2.37 2.85
N THR A 145 16.34 -1.47 3.58
CA THR A 145 15.72 -1.75 4.90
C THR A 145 14.60 -2.78 4.83
N PRO A 146 13.69 -2.79 3.83
CA PRO A 146 12.68 -3.85 3.74
C PRO A 146 13.28 -5.25 3.70
N ALA A 147 14.37 -5.45 2.93
CA ALA A 147 15.05 -6.73 2.84
C ALA A 147 15.69 -7.14 4.18
N LYS A 148 16.23 -6.18 4.94
CA LYS A 148 16.76 -6.42 6.29
C LYS A 148 15.64 -6.83 7.26
N ALA A 149 14.52 -6.11 7.26
CA ALA A 149 13.35 -6.44 8.09
C ALA A 149 12.84 -7.87 7.82
N LEU A 150 12.80 -8.30 6.55
CA LEU A 150 12.46 -9.67 6.18
C LEU A 150 13.45 -10.71 6.72
N GLN A 151 14.75 -10.38 6.75
CA GLN A 151 15.81 -11.29 7.22
C GLN A 151 15.84 -11.44 8.74
N THR A 152 15.39 -10.42 9.48
CA THR A 152 15.29 -10.47 10.96
C THR A 152 14.27 -11.49 11.45
N ASN A 153 13.32 -11.91 10.60
CA ASN A 153 12.19 -12.74 10.99
C ASN A 153 12.26 -14.12 10.32
N PRO A 154 12.48 -15.21 11.08
CA PRO A 154 12.49 -16.57 10.53
C PRO A 154 11.23 -16.90 9.73
N GLY A 155 11.42 -17.53 8.56
CA GLY A 155 10.34 -17.94 7.65
C GLY A 155 9.74 -16.82 6.79
N LEU A 156 9.76 -15.56 7.25
CA LEU A 156 9.04 -14.47 6.58
C LEU A 156 9.51 -14.19 5.14
N LYS A 157 10.82 -14.32 4.88
CA LYS A 157 11.38 -14.18 3.52
C LYS A 157 10.76 -15.17 2.53
N ASN A 158 10.36 -16.36 2.97
CA ASN A 158 9.76 -17.38 2.09
C ASN A 158 8.31 -17.09 1.75
N LEU A 159 7.63 -16.33 2.62
CA LEU A 159 6.24 -15.88 2.45
C LEU A 159 6.14 -14.52 1.75
N SER A 160 7.27 -13.86 1.50
CA SER A 160 7.32 -12.52 0.93
C SER A 160 7.80 -12.53 -0.51
N TYR A 161 7.23 -11.64 -1.32
CA TYR A 161 7.46 -11.58 -2.76
C TYR A 161 8.06 -10.24 -3.15
N SER A 162 9.26 -10.27 -3.74
CA SER A 162 9.91 -9.09 -4.32
C SER A 162 9.50 -8.98 -5.79
N ILE A 163 8.51 -8.14 -6.07
CA ILE A 163 7.99 -7.91 -7.41
C ILE A 163 8.86 -6.85 -8.11
N THR A 164 9.52 -7.27 -9.18
CA THR A 164 10.38 -6.44 -10.04
C THR A 164 9.99 -6.65 -11.50
N GLY A 165 9.99 -5.58 -12.30
CA GLY A 165 9.46 -5.62 -13.67
C GLY A 165 7.94 -5.42 -13.71
N GLY A 166 7.35 -5.42 -14.90
CA GLY A 166 5.91 -5.25 -15.09
C GLY A 166 5.38 -3.87 -14.68
N ALA A 167 4.14 -3.84 -14.16
CA ALA A 167 3.48 -2.61 -13.72
C ALA A 167 4.25 -1.93 -12.56
N LEU A 168 4.79 -0.73 -12.81
CA LEU A 168 5.57 0.03 -11.83
C LEU A 168 4.83 0.22 -10.50
N ALA A 169 3.52 0.48 -10.58
CA ALA A 169 2.67 0.65 -9.41
C ALA A 169 2.65 -0.58 -8.48
N ALA A 170 2.90 -1.80 -8.95
CA ALA A 170 2.92 -3.01 -8.11
C ALA A 170 4.33 -3.42 -7.65
N GLN A 171 5.39 -2.75 -8.11
CA GLN A 171 6.75 -3.10 -7.72
C GLN A 171 7.01 -2.86 -6.24
N GLY A 172 7.82 -3.73 -5.64
CA GLY A 172 8.19 -3.70 -4.23
C GLY A 172 8.05 -5.04 -3.52
N TYR A 173 8.13 -5.01 -2.20
CA TYR A 173 7.96 -6.18 -1.35
C TYR A 173 6.50 -6.31 -0.94
N TRP A 174 5.96 -7.52 -1.14
CA TRP A 174 4.63 -7.94 -0.72
C TRP A 174 4.76 -9.04 0.33
N MET A 175 3.93 -9.01 1.37
CA MET A 175 3.93 -10.03 2.42
C MET A 175 2.52 -10.25 2.98
N PRO A 176 2.25 -11.37 3.67
CA PRO A 176 0.95 -11.64 4.26
C PRO A 176 0.48 -10.55 5.23
N TYR A 177 -0.83 -10.33 5.28
CA TYR A 177 -1.45 -9.22 6.01
C TYR A 177 -1.01 -9.14 7.47
N GLN A 178 -1.06 -10.26 8.19
CA GLN A 178 -0.71 -10.30 9.61
C GLN A 178 0.77 -9.98 9.84
N CYS A 179 1.66 -10.48 8.99
CA CYS A 179 3.07 -10.14 9.04
C CYS A 179 3.31 -8.66 8.71
N ALA A 180 2.62 -8.12 7.70
CA ALA A 180 2.72 -6.71 7.32
C ALA A 180 2.30 -5.79 8.46
N ARG A 181 1.14 -6.07 9.06
CA ARG A 181 0.63 -5.33 10.22
C ARG A 181 1.63 -5.38 11.37
N ALA A 182 2.06 -6.58 11.78
CA ALA A 182 3.00 -6.77 12.88
C ALA A 182 4.33 -6.04 12.65
N ILE A 183 4.91 -6.14 11.44
CA ILE A 183 6.14 -5.41 11.11
C ILE A 183 5.91 -3.90 11.18
N CYS A 184 4.81 -3.40 10.62
CA CYS A 184 4.52 -1.96 10.61
C CYS A 184 4.29 -1.41 12.01
N LEU A 185 3.74 -2.19 12.95
CA LEU A 185 3.63 -1.76 14.35
C LEU A 185 4.99 -1.38 14.95
N THR A 186 6.08 -1.98 14.48
CA THR A 186 7.43 -1.72 15.02
C THR A 186 8.07 -0.41 14.56
N PHE A 187 7.60 0.22 13.48
CA PHE A 187 8.27 1.40 12.91
C PHE A 187 7.35 2.48 12.32
N CYS A 188 6.07 2.17 12.05
CA CYS A 188 5.15 3.09 11.37
C CYS A 188 4.48 4.09 12.30
N HIS A 189 4.87 4.20 13.58
CA HIS A 189 4.28 5.19 14.48
C HIS A 189 4.21 6.62 13.91
N PRO A 190 5.23 7.13 13.18
CA PRO A 190 5.16 8.45 12.55
C PRO A 190 3.98 8.61 11.58
N ILE A 191 3.64 7.56 10.84
CA ILE A 191 2.59 7.55 9.79
C ILE A 191 1.34 6.75 10.18
N ARG A 192 1.21 6.33 11.45
CA ARG A 192 0.21 5.35 11.90
C ARG A 192 -1.23 5.69 11.54
N TRP A 193 -1.57 6.98 11.52
CA TRP A 193 -2.88 7.48 11.12
C TRP A 193 -3.19 7.17 9.66
N ALA A 194 -2.20 7.29 8.78
CA ALA A 194 -2.37 7.01 7.36
C ALA A 194 -2.55 5.52 7.07
N LEU A 195 -2.18 4.62 7.99
CA LEU A 195 -2.27 3.17 7.80
C LEU A 195 -3.54 2.55 8.37
N THR A 196 -4.40 3.32 9.02
CA THR A 196 -5.68 2.78 9.51
C THR A 196 -6.57 2.21 8.42
N PRO A 197 -6.61 2.72 7.16
CA PRO A 197 -7.49 2.14 6.17
C PRO A 197 -7.12 0.71 5.75
N VAL A 198 -5.86 0.29 5.98
CA VAL A 198 -5.42 -1.09 5.73
C VAL A 198 -5.36 -1.91 7.03
N PHE A 199 -4.90 -1.35 8.15
CA PHE A 199 -4.63 -2.10 9.39
C PHE A 199 -5.64 -1.91 10.52
N GLY A 200 -6.65 -1.09 10.27
CA GLY A 200 -7.72 -0.80 11.21
C GLY A 200 -7.40 0.31 12.22
N PRO A 201 -8.43 0.79 12.94
CA PRO A 201 -8.31 1.93 13.84
C PRO A 201 -7.45 1.67 15.09
N THR A 202 -7.35 0.41 15.54
CA THR A 202 -6.53 0.07 16.72
C THR A 202 -5.04 0.26 16.47
N PHE A 203 -4.62 0.23 15.19
CA PHE A 203 -3.23 0.39 14.77
C PHE A 203 -2.56 1.66 15.33
N ILE A 204 -3.33 2.74 15.49
CA ILE A 204 -2.84 4.01 16.06
C ILE A 204 -2.28 3.84 17.48
N LYS A 205 -2.93 2.97 18.28
CA LYS A 205 -2.60 2.76 19.70
C LYS A 205 -1.54 1.67 19.88
N GLU A 206 -1.56 0.68 19.01
CA GLU A 206 -0.66 -0.48 19.06
C GLU A 206 0.74 -0.16 18.51
N CYS A 207 0.86 0.84 17.64
CA CYS A 207 2.16 1.22 17.05
C CYS A 207 3.17 1.63 18.13
N LEU A 208 4.36 1.03 18.12
CA LEU A 208 5.44 1.35 19.04
C LEU A 208 5.88 2.82 18.86
N PRO A 209 5.85 3.65 19.91
CA PRO A 209 6.40 5.01 19.83
C PRO A 209 7.90 5.00 19.50
N GLN A 210 8.41 6.07 18.89
CA GLN A 210 9.82 6.19 18.51
C GLN A 210 10.80 6.04 19.71
N VAL A 211 10.34 6.37 20.91
CA VAL A 211 11.13 6.25 22.15
C VAL A 211 11.14 4.82 22.72
N HIS A 212 10.34 3.90 22.17
CA HIS A 212 10.26 2.52 22.66
C HIS A 212 11.54 1.75 22.32
N ALA A 213 12.02 0.92 23.25
CA ALA A 213 13.28 0.19 23.09
C ALA A 213 13.31 -0.78 21.90
N ASP A 214 12.14 -1.27 21.48
CA ASP A 214 11.99 -2.17 20.33
C ASP A 214 11.59 -1.47 19.02
N PHE A 215 11.47 -0.13 19.04
CA PHE A 215 11.19 0.63 17.84
C PHE A 215 12.26 0.36 16.77
N ALA A 216 11.81 0.17 15.53
CA ALA A 216 12.66 -0.11 14.37
C ALA A 216 13.56 -1.35 14.46
N LYS A 217 13.31 -2.27 15.42
CA LYS A 217 13.98 -3.59 15.41
C LYS A 217 13.40 -4.54 14.36
N PHE A 218 12.19 -4.24 13.86
CA PHE A 218 11.46 -5.02 12.85
C PHE A 218 11.18 -6.48 13.23
N LYS A 219 11.40 -6.85 14.50
CA LYS A 219 11.17 -8.21 14.99
C LYS A 219 9.68 -8.38 15.30
N ILE A 220 9.09 -9.45 14.78
CA ILE A 220 7.71 -9.84 15.06
C ILE A 220 7.66 -11.19 15.77
N ASP A 221 6.49 -11.51 16.33
CA ASP A 221 6.24 -12.81 16.95
C ASP A 221 6.38 -13.94 15.91
N LEU A 222 7.09 -15.01 16.27
CA LEU A 222 7.27 -16.18 15.42
C LEU A 222 5.92 -16.87 15.11
N THR A 223 4.97 -16.80 16.02
CA THR A 223 3.60 -17.28 15.82
C THR A 223 2.96 -16.58 14.63
N THR A 224 3.20 -15.29 14.42
CA THR A 224 2.67 -14.55 13.27
C THR A 224 3.19 -15.11 11.94
N THR A 225 4.48 -15.47 11.86
CA THR A 225 5.04 -16.05 10.62
C THR A 225 4.60 -17.50 10.42
N HIS A 226 4.42 -18.28 11.49
CA HIS A 226 3.89 -19.63 11.40
C HIS A 226 2.43 -19.66 10.93
N MET A 227 1.56 -18.84 11.51
CA MET A 227 0.16 -18.77 11.09
C MET A 227 0.02 -18.31 9.64
N ALA A 228 0.81 -17.31 9.23
CA ALA A 228 0.84 -16.86 7.84
C ALA A 228 1.35 -17.95 6.87
N ALA A 229 2.22 -18.86 7.32
CA ALA A 229 2.65 -19.99 6.50
C ALA A 229 1.50 -21.00 6.30
N LEU A 230 0.74 -21.31 7.36
CA LEU A 230 -0.43 -22.18 7.29
C LEU A 230 -1.53 -21.59 6.39
N GLU A 231 -1.80 -20.29 6.50
CA GLU A 231 -2.75 -19.60 5.62
C GLU A 231 -2.31 -19.66 4.14
N ALA A 232 -1.00 -19.56 3.87
CA ALA A 232 -0.46 -19.60 2.52
C ALA A 232 -0.55 -20.98 1.85
N GLU A 233 -0.67 -22.06 2.62
CA GLU A 233 -0.91 -23.41 2.08
C GLU A 233 -2.28 -23.51 1.38
N GLY A 234 -3.26 -22.73 1.85
CA GLY A 234 -4.61 -22.68 1.28
C GLY A 234 -4.79 -21.76 0.08
N TRP A 235 -3.73 -21.14 -0.45
CA TRP A 235 -3.82 -20.28 -1.63
C TRP A 235 -3.91 -21.04 -2.96
N ARG A 236 -3.64 -22.35 -2.94
CA ARG A 236 -3.67 -23.21 -4.13
C ARG A 236 -5.00 -23.93 -4.29
#